data_AF-A0AAW4BFW4-F1
#
_entry.id   AF-A0AAW4BFW4-F1
#
_cell.length_a   1.000
_cell.length_b   1.000
_cell.length_c   1.000
_cell.angle_alpha   90.00
_cell.angle_beta   90.00
_cell.angle_gamma   90.00
#
_symmetry.space_group_name_H-M   'P 1'
#
loop_
_entity.id
_entity.type
_entity.pdbx_description
1 polymer ?
#
loop_
_entity_poly.entity_id
_entity_poly.type
_entity_poly.pdbx_seq_one_letter_code
_entity_poly.pdbx_strand_id
1 'polypeptide(L)'
;MAKKPVKKKSNSPFRWAGGKFYARKLILNSIPEHTSYYEPFAGGASIFFAKEEVNNNCLNDKDPELINCYIQIRDNVEGIIELLDGVPAEKELHRYYKNEYQPSNDAERAFRYFYLNRISYSGIMNLKNCYWGYGEKYS
;
A
#
# COMPACT_ATOMS: atom_id res chain seq x y z
N MET A 1 23.70 -2.97 24.52
CA MET A 1 22.40 -2.98 23.82
C MET A 1 22.56 -2.22 22.52
N ALA A 2 22.46 -2.88 21.37
CA ALA A 2 22.57 -2.19 20.08
C ALA A 2 21.37 -1.24 19.91
N LYS A 3 21.63 0.04 19.63
CA LYS A 3 20.57 0.98 19.23
C LYS A 3 19.92 0.42 17.96
N LYS A 4 18.63 0.08 18.03
CA LYS A 4 17.86 -0.22 16.81
C LYS A 4 18.01 0.97 15.86
N PRO A 5 18.32 0.75 14.58
CA PRO A 5 18.46 1.86 13.63
C PRO A 5 17.15 2.64 13.61
N VAL A 6 17.24 3.97 13.73
CA VAL A 6 16.08 4.86 13.62
C VAL A 6 15.51 4.69 12.22
N LYS A 7 14.30 4.12 12.12
CA LYS A 7 13.64 3.87 10.84
C LYS A 7 13.31 5.23 10.21
N LYS A 8 13.83 5.47 9.00
CA LYS A 8 13.61 6.72 8.27
C LYS A 8 12.13 6.81 7.88
N LYS A 9 11.49 7.96 8.15
CA LYS A 9 10.13 8.27 7.69
C LYS A 9 9.99 7.96 6.21
N SER A 10 8.89 7.31 5.83
CA SER A 10 8.61 6.96 4.44
C SER A 10 7.25 7.50 4.01
N ASN A 11 7.00 7.45 2.71
CA ASN A 11 5.67 7.69 2.17
C ASN A 11 4.90 6.38 2.13
N SER A 12 3.57 6.49 2.04
CA SER A 12 2.71 5.36 1.70
C SER A 12 3.17 4.72 0.38
N PRO A 13 3.17 3.38 0.29
CA PRO A 13 3.43 2.70 -0.98
C PRO A 13 2.23 2.78 -1.95
N PHE A 14 1.05 3.16 -1.46
CA PHE A 14 -0.21 3.13 -2.22
C PHE A 14 -0.68 4.50 -2.71
N ARG A 15 -1.34 4.48 -3.87
CA ARG A 15 -2.23 5.58 -4.30
C ARG A 15 -3.59 5.33 -3.66
N TRP A 16 -4.06 6.26 -2.84
CA TRP A 16 -5.28 6.04 -2.06
C TRP A 16 -6.19 7.27 -2.03
N ALA A 17 -7.48 7.06 -2.32
CA ALA A 17 -8.49 8.10 -2.18
C ALA A 17 -8.63 8.51 -0.72
N GLY A 18 -8.55 9.82 -0.45
CA GLY A 18 -8.56 10.34 0.92
C GLY A 18 -7.23 10.15 1.68
N GLY A 19 -6.14 9.78 0.99
CA GLY A 19 -4.80 9.76 1.56
C GLY A 19 -4.42 11.10 2.19
N LYS A 20 -3.91 11.07 3.43
CA LYS A 20 -3.65 12.27 4.24
C LYS A 20 -2.27 12.87 4.01
N PHE A 21 -1.62 12.58 2.88
CA PHE A 21 -0.26 13.02 2.58
C PHE A 21 -0.08 14.55 2.73
N TYR A 22 -0.97 15.35 2.14
CA TYR A 22 -0.88 16.82 2.24
C TYR A 22 -1.22 17.36 3.63
N ALA A 23 -2.09 16.68 4.37
CA ALA A 23 -2.47 17.06 5.74
C ALA A 23 -1.50 16.51 6.81
N ARG A 24 -0.52 15.67 6.44
CA ARG A 24 0.28 14.90 7.40
C ARG A 24 1.02 15.80 8.39
N LYS A 25 1.58 16.94 7.95
CA LYS A 25 2.31 17.84 8.85
C LYS A 25 1.41 18.39 9.97
N LEU A 26 0.18 18.78 9.62
CA LEU A 26 -0.80 19.26 10.59
C LEU A 26 -1.21 18.15 11.56
N ILE A 27 -1.52 16.96 11.02
CA ILE A 27 -1.94 15.81 11.84
C ILE A 27 -0.82 15.39 12.79
N LEU A 28 0.42 15.24 12.30
CA LEU A 28 1.58 14.83 13.09
C LEU A 28 1.86 15.78 14.25
N ASN A 29 1.68 17.09 14.05
CA ASN A 29 1.84 18.10 15.11
C ASN A 29 0.78 17.99 16.20
N SER A 30 -0.37 17.37 15.91
CA SER A 30 -1.47 17.17 16.85
C SER A 30 -1.44 15.82 17.56
N ILE A 31 -0.51 14.92 17.20
CA ILE A 31 -0.36 13.63 17.87
C ILE A 31 0.41 13.87 19.18
N PRO A 32 -0.19 13.61 20.36
CA PRO A 32 0.49 13.74 21.64
C PRO A 32 1.56 12.65 21.80
N GLU A 33 2.44 12.80 22.80
CA GLU A 33 3.30 11.68 23.20
C GLU A 33 2.47 10.47 23.61
N HIS A 34 2.87 9.29 23.15
CA HIS A 34 2.15 8.05 23.36
C HIS A 34 3.09 6.85 23.23
N THR A 35 2.69 5.72 23.78
CA THR A 35 3.41 4.45 23.65
C THR A 35 2.74 3.49 22.66
N SER A 36 1.49 3.76 22.28
CA SER A 36 0.69 2.89 21.41
C SER A 36 -0.10 3.69 20.39
N TYR A 37 0.00 3.31 19.12
CA TYR A 37 -0.69 3.93 17.99
C TYR A 37 -1.58 2.92 17.28
N TYR A 38 -2.85 3.29 17.08
CA TYR A 38 -3.84 2.47 16.38
C TYR A 38 -4.47 3.30 15.27
N GLU A 39 -4.39 2.81 14.03
CA GLU A 39 -5.04 3.42 12.87
C GLU A 39 -6.07 2.44 12.31
N PRO A 40 -7.35 2.52 12.73
CA PRO A 40 -8.40 1.53 12.43
C PRO A 40 -8.91 1.59 10.98
N PHE A 41 -8.62 2.68 10.28
CA PHE A 41 -8.99 2.94 8.88
C PHE A 41 -7.73 3.32 8.11
N ALA A 42 -6.82 2.36 7.98
CA ALA A 42 -5.50 2.57 7.40
C ALA A 42 -5.58 3.19 6.01
N GLY A 43 -6.34 2.60 5.09
CA GLY A 43 -6.24 2.92 3.67
C GLY A 43 -4.78 2.93 3.21
N GLY A 44 -4.33 4.05 2.64
CA GLY A 44 -2.91 4.25 2.29
C GLY A 44 -1.96 4.47 3.49
N ALA A 45 -2.45 4.56 4.72
CA ALA A 45 -1.64 4.68 5.94
C ALA A 45 -0.62 5.84 5.93
N SER A 46 -0.98 6.97 5.29
CA SER A 46 -0.05 8.09 5.09
C SER A 46 0.46 8.71 6.40
N ILE A 47 -0.30 8.58 7.49
CA ILE A 47 0.11 9.07 8.81
C ILE A 47 1.02 8.05 9.48
N PHE A 48 0.64 6.78 9.49
CA PHE A 48 1.48 5.68 10.00
C PHE A 48 2.93 5.73 9.52
N PHE A 49 3.15 5.86 8.21
CA PHE A 49 4.50 5.88 7.63
C PHE A 49 5.28 7.18 7.90
N ALA A 50 4.57 8.26 8.23
CA ALA A 50 5.17 9.57 8.45
C ALA A 50 5.42 9.90 9.93
N LYS A 51 4.73 9.24 10.86
CA LYS A 51 4.94 9.40 12.30
C LYS A 51 6.20 8.69 12.78
N GLU A 52 6.68 9.06 13.96
CA GLU A 52 7.71 8.29 14.64
C GLU A 52 7.14 6.93 15.10
N GLU A 53 7.99 5.91 15.11
CA GLU A 53 7.64 4.59 15.64
C GLU A 53 7.56 4.65 17.18
N VAL A 54 6.51 4.07 17.73
CA VAL A 54 6.34 3.91 19.19
C VAL A 54 6.35 2.42 19.55
N ASN A 55 6.20 2.06 20.83
CA ASN A 55 6.32 0.66 21.26
C ASN A 55 5.28 -0.25 20.58
N ASN A 56 4.03 0.17 20.49
CA ASN A 56 2.95 -0.60 19.86
C ASN A 56 2.38 0.16 18.66
N ASN A 57 2.33 -0.48 17.49
CA ASN A 57 1.77 0.13 16.28
C ASN A 57 0.83 -0.87 15.63
N CYS A 58 -0.42 -0.48 15.44
CA CYS A 58 -1.46 -1.32 14.84
C CYS A 58 -2.09 -0.59 13.64
N LEU A 59 -2.07 -1.25 12.49
CA LEU A 59 -2.81 -0.87 11.30
C LEU A 59 -3.96 -1.85 11.11
N ASN A 60 -5.15 -1.31 10.88
CA ASN A 60 -6.32 -2.09 10.55
C ASN A 60 -7.09 -1.41 9.41
N ASP A 61 -7.76 -2.22 8.60
CA ASP A 61 -8.71 -1.77 7.60
C ASP A 61 -9.72 -2.90 7.37
N LYS A 62 -10.87 -2.56 6.80
CA LYS A 62 -11.88 -3.56 6.43
C LYS A 62 -11.51 -4.34 5.17
N ASP A 63 -10.60 -3.82 4.35
CA ASP A 63 -10.15 -4.46 3.11
C ASP A 63 -9.09 -5.54 3.42
N PRO A 64 -9.43 -6.84 3.35
CA PRO A 64 -8.50 -7.92 3.67
C PRO A 64 -7.38 -8.06 2.63
N GLU A 65 -7.58 -7.63 1.38
CA GLU A 65 -6.53 -7.68 0.36
C GLU A 65 -5.48 -6.58 0.62
N LEU A 66 -5.93 -5.40 1.05
CA LEU A 66 -5.05 -4.33 1.51
C LEU A 66 -4.20 -4.76 2.72
N ILE A 67 -4.85 -5.34 3.74
CA ILE A 67 -4.14 -5.79 4.94
C ILE A 67 -3.18 -6.93 4.62
N ASN A 68 -3.57 -7.88 3.77
CA ASN A 68 -2.65 -8.89 3.25
C ASN A 68 -1.43 -8.25 2.57
N CYS A 69 -1.65 -7.25 1.71
CA CYS A 69 -0.56 -6.55 1.04
C CYS A 69 0.39 -5.85 2.02
N TYR A 70 -0.13 -5.20 3.07
CA TYR A 70 0.71 -4.63 4.12
C TYR A 70 1.52 -5.69 4.89
N ILE A 71 0.92 -6.84 5.19
CA ILE A 71 1.62 -7.95 5.87
C ILE A 71 2.75 -8.48 4.99
N GLN A 72 2.50 -8.70 3.69
CA GLN A 72 3.55 -9.16 2.77
C GLN A 72 4.67 -8.12 2.59
N ILE A 73 4.34 -6.82 2.51
CA ILE A 73 5.35 -5.75 2.51
C ILE A 73 6.16 -5.73 3.81
N ARG A 74 5.59 -6.14 4.95
CA ARG A 74 6.29 -6.18 6.24
C ARG A 74 7.21 -7.40 6.35
N ASP A 75 6.71 -8.57 5.97
CA ASP A 75 7.32 -9.85 6.32
C ASP A 75 8.02 -10.56 5.15
N ASN A 76 7.71 -10.18 3.91
CA ASN A 76 8.17 -10.84 2.67
C ASN A 76 8.37 -9.83 1.54
N VAL A 77 9.03 -8.70 1.83
CA VAL A 77 9.16 -7.60 0.86
C VAL A 77 9.97 -7.99 -0.36
N GLU A 78 11.02 -8.80 -0.18
CA GLU A 78 11.86 -9.30 -1.26
C GLU A 78 11.06 -10.17 -2.23
N GLY A 79 10.23 -11.09 -1.73
CA GLY A 79 9.37 -11.92 -2.57
C GLY A 79 8.34 -11.09 -3.36
N ILE A 80 7.82 -10.01 -2.78
CA ILE A 80 6.95 -9.08 -3.51
C ILE A 80 7.71 -8.31 -4.58
N ILE A 81 8.94 -7.88 -4.30
CA ILE A 81 9.78 -7.20 -5.29
C ILE A 81 10.10 -8.14 -6.45
N GLU A 82 10.45 -9.40 -6.18
CA GLU A 82 10.73 -10.41 -7.20
C GLU A 82 9.51 -10.69 -8.09
N LEU A 83 8.30 -10.79 -7.51
CA LEU A 83 7.07 -10.96 -8.29
C LEU A 83 6.75 -9.74 -9.18
N LEU A 84 7.13 -8.54 -8.74
CA LEU A 84 6.92 -7.29 -9.50
C LEU A 84 8.00 -7.02 -10.54
N ASP A 85 9.20 -7.60 -10.36
CA ASP A 85 10.34 -7.29 -11.20
C ASP A 85 10.10 -7.70 -12.66
N GLY A 86 10.39 -6.78 -13.58
CA GLY A 86 10.15 -7.00 -15.01
C GLY A 86 8.68 -7.06 -15.47
N VAL A 87 7.68 -6.90 -14.60
CA VAL A 87 6.26 -6.89 -15.00
C VAL A 87 5.90 -5.51 -15.57
N PRO A 88 5.60 -5.37 -16.88
CA PRO A 88 5.38 -4.07 -17.48
C PRO A 88 3.99 -3.53 -17.16
N ALA A 89 3.84 -2.20 -17.17
CA ALA A 89 2.55 -1.56 -17.07
C ALA A 89 1.85 -1.59 -18.44
N GLU A 90 1.08 -2.64 -18.70
CA GLU A 90 0.34 -2.82 -19.94
C GLU A 90 -1.16 -3.00 -19.71
N LYS A 91 -1.97 -2.50 -20.65
CA LYS A 91 -3.44 -2.58 -20.57
C LYS A 91 -3.93 -4.03 -20.55
N GLU A 92 -3.31 -4.91 -21.34
CA GLU A 92 -3.67 -6.33 -21.36
C GLU A 92 -3.28 -7.04 -20.07
N LEU A 93 -2.10 -6.74 -19.50
CA LEU A 93 -1.72 -7.29 -18.20
C LEU A 93 -2.61 -6.76 -17.07
N HIS A 94 -3.00 -5.48 -17.10
CA HIS A 94 -4.00 -4.95 -16.16
C HIS A 94 -5.31 -5.74 -16.25
N ARG A 95 -5.82 -5.98 -17.46
CA ARG A 95 -7.03 -6.79 -17.69
C ARG A 95 -6.87 -8.21 -17.18
N TYR A 96 -5.72 -8.85 -17.44
CA TYR A 96 -5.40 -10.19 -17.00
C TYR A 96 -5.36 -10.29 -15.47
N TYR A 97 -4.56 -9.45 -14.80
CA TYR A 97 -4.43 -9.48 -13.34
C TYR A 97 -5.72 -9.08 -12.62
N LYS A 98 -6.57 -8.27 -13.25
CA LYS A 98 -7.88 -7.90 -12.70
C LYS A 98 -8.91 -9.04 -12.80
N ASN A 99 -9.00 -9.73 -13.94
CA ASN A 99 -10.15 -10.58 -14.26
C ASN A 99 -9.84 -12.07 -14.36
N GLU A 100 -8.60 -12.44 -14.72
CA GLU A 100 -8.23 -13.81 -15.11
C GLU A 100 -7.25 -14.44 -14.13
N TYR A 101 -6.32 -13.66 -13.58
CA TYR A 101 -5.31 -14.15 -12.64
C TYR A 101 -5.92 -14.61 -11.32
N GLN A 102 -5.68 -15.87 -10.98
CA GLN A 102 -6.12 -16.50 -9.74
C GLN A 102 -4.89 -16.72 -8.84
N PRO A 103 -4.62 -15.82 -7.88
CA PRO A 103 -3.50 -15.97 -6.97
C PRO A 103 -3.70 -17.19 -6.08
N SER A 104 -2.65 -17.99 -5.95
CA SER A 104 -2.63 -19.25 -5.21
C SER A 104 -2.19 -19.10 -3.74
N ASN A 105 -1.56 -17.98 -3.41
CA ASN A 105 -0.98 -17.70 -2.10
C ASN A 105 -1.04 -16.19 -1.76
N ASP A 106 -0.70 -15.85 -0.52
CA ASP A 106 -0.77 -14.49 0.00
C ASP A 106 0.20 -13.52 -0.68
N ALA A 107 1.37 -13.98 -1.10
CA ALA A 107 2.33 -13.16 -1.84
C ALA A 107 1.79 -12.77 -3.22
N GLU A 108 1.20 -13.72 -3.95
CA GLU A 108 0.53 -13.47 -5.23
C GLU A 108 -0.69 -12.56 -5.09
N ARG A 109 -1.47 -12.71 -4.01
CA ARG A 109 -2.58 -11.79 -3.68
C ARG A 109 -2.07 -10.36 -3.48
N ALA A 110 -1.00 -10.20 -2.71
CA ALA A 110 -0.39 -8.89 -2.46
C ALA A 110 0.24 -8.28 -3.72
N PHE A 111 0.94 -9.08 -4.51
CA PHE A 111 1.46 -8.70 -5.83
C PHE A 111 0.33 -8.16 -6.72
N ARG A 112 -0.76 -8.94 -6.91
CA ARG A 112 -1.91 -8.53 -7.72
C ARG A 112 -2.49 -7.21 -7.22
N TYR A 113 -2.71 -7.10 -5.91
CA TYR A 113 -3.28 -5.91 -5.30
C TYR A 113 -2.41 -4.67 -5.53
N PHE A 114 -1.11 -4.78 -5.27
CA PHE A 114 -0.16 -3.69 -5.45
C PHE A 114 -0.04 -3.29 -6.92
N TYR A 115 0.15 -4.26 -7.82
CA TYR A 115 0.24 -4.04 -9.26
C TYR A 115 -0.97 -3.26 -9.79
N LEU A 116 -2.19 -3.74 -9.48
CA LEU A 116 -3.43 -3.07 -9.87
C LEU A 116 -3.54 -1.67 -9.25
N ASN A 117 -3.15 -1.46 -7.99
CA ASN A 117 -3.18 -0.13 -7.36
C ASN A 117 -2.28 0.87 -8.08
N ARG A 118 -1.10 0.44 -8.53
CA ARG A 118 -0.13 1.34 -9.17
C ARG A 118 -0.58 1.79 -10.55
N ILE A 119 -1.20 0.89 -11.31
CA ILE A 119 -1.50 1.11 -12.74
C ILE A 119 -2.97 1.47 -13.01
N SER A 120 -3.86 1.30 -12.04
CA SER A 120 -5.27 1.67 -12.20
C SER A 120 -5.48 3.16 -12.05
N TYR A 121 -6.54 3.67 -12.67
CA TYR A 121 -6.94 5.07 -12.58
C TYR A 121 -7.07 5.48 -11.11
N SER A 122 -6.25 6.46 -10.71
CA SER A 122 -6.15 6.97 -9.33
C SER A 122 -5.91 5.93 -8.23
N GLY A 123 -5.46 4.71 -8.58
CA GLY A 123 -5.30 3.61 -7.63
C GLY A 123 -6.60 3.09 -7.01
N ILE A 124 -7.71 3.15 -7.76
CA ILE A 124 -9.00 2.64 -7.29
C ILE A 124 -8.96 1.11 -7.20
N MET A 125 -9.18 0.60 -5.98
CA MET A 125 -9.18 -0.84 -5.66
C MET A 125 -10.58 -1.46 -5.50
N ASN A 126 -11.64 -0.71 -5.80
CA ASN A 126 -12.94 -1.32 -6.04
C ASN A 126 -12.89 -2.01 -7.41
N LEU A 127 -12.83 -3.34 -7.44
CA LEU A 127 -12.68 -4.13 -8.66
C LEU A 127 -13.70 -3.78 -9.76
N LYS A 128 -14.93 -3.38 -9.40
CA LYS A 128 -15.95 -2.96 -10.37
C LYS A 128 -15.50 -1.74 -11.19
N ASN A 129 -14.77 -0.81 -10.57
CA ASN A 129 -14.33 0.46 -11.17
C ASN A 129 -12.80 0.59 -11.22
N CYS A 130 -12.08 -0.52 -11.05
CA CYS A 130 -10.63 -0.61 -11.19
C CYS A 130 -10.29 -0.59 -12.69
N TYR A 131 -10.22 0.61 -13.27
CA TYR A 131 -9.96 0.81 -14.70
C TYR A 131 -8.48 1.07 -14.97
N TRP A 132 -8.03 0.77 -16.18
CA TRP A 132 -6.69 1.12 -16.67
C TRP A 132 -6.41 2.62 -16.47
N GLY A 133 -5.24 2.95 -15.92
CA GLY A 133 -4.93 4.30 -15.44
C GLY A 133 -4.20 5.22 -16.41
N TYR A 134 -3.76 4.72 -17.57
CA TYR A 134 -2.98 5.48 -18.54
C TYR A 134 -3.82 5.77 -19.80
N GLY A 135 -3.75 7.00 -20.30
CA GLY A 135 -4.41 7.38 -21.55
C GLY A 135 -3.58 7.00 -22.77
N GLU A 136 -4.22 6.84 -23.93
CA GLU A 136 -3.58 6.45 -25.20
C GLU A 136 -2.50 7.43 -25.70
N LYS A 137 -2.48 8.66 -25.17
CA LYS A 137 -1.47 9.67 -25.53
C LYS A 137 -0.05 9.33 -25.02
N TYR A 138 0.07 8.39 -24.08
CA TYR A 138 1.34 8.07 -23.39
C TYR A 138 1.65 6.58 -23.35
N SER A 139 0.97 5.76 -24.17
CA SER A 139 1.18 4.32 -24.30
C SER A 139 1.76 3.97 -25.65
#